data_AF-A0A939VCF9-F1
#
_entry.id   AF-A0A939VCF9-F1
#
_cell.length_a   1.000
_cell.length_b   1.000
_cell.length_c   1.000
_cell.angle_alpha   90.00
_cell.angle_beta   90.00
_cell.angle_gamma   90.00
#
_symmetry.space_group_name_H-M   'P 1'
#
loop_
_entity.id
_entity.type
_entity.pdbx_description
1 polymer ?
#
loop_
_entity_poly.entity_id
_entity_poly.type
_entity_poly.pdbx_seq_one_letter_code
_entity_poly.pdbx_strand_id
1 'polypeptide(L)'
;MFKTLFAQVKQYKTAAILTPVFTSSEVVMEVLIPYVTALLIDKGINAGVIQNVYLYGGIMLGMACLSLLFGILAGHYSAYASTGFASNLRDAMYRNIKRFAFSDIDKFSTSGLVTRMTTD
;
A
#
# COMPACT_ATOMS: atom_id res chain seq x y z
N MET A 1 5.63 -5.87 21.89
CA MET A 1 4.91 -6.51 20.77
C MET A 1 5.19 -5.84 19.43
N PHE A 2 4.90 -4.54 19.25
CA PHE A 2 5.14 -3.86 17.97
C PHE A 2 6.63 -3.75 17.57
N LYS A 3 7.56 -3.51 18.51
CA LYS A 3 9.01 -3.46 18.21
C LYS A 3 9.57 -4.76 17.61
N THR A 4 9.09 -5.92 18.06
CA THR A 4 9.52 -7.24 17.56
C THR A 4 8.94 -7.56 16.19
N LEU A 5 7.73 -7.08 15.89
CA LEU A 5 7.13 -7.18 14.56
C LEU A 5 7.82 -6.24 13.57
N PHE A 6 8.02 -4.97 13.93
CA PHE A 6 8.78 -4.02 13.09
C PHE A 6 10.22 -4.46 12.80
N ALA A 7 10.82 -5.29 13.65
CA ALA A 7 12.12 -5.90 13.39
C ALA A 7 12.11 -6.91 12.22
N GLN A 8 10.97 -7.53 11.89
CA GLN A 8 10.84 -8.48 10.77
C GLN A 8 10.62 -7.80 9.41
N VAL A 9 10.30 -6.51 9.39
CA VAL A 9 10.21 -5.72 8.15
C VAL A 9 11.59 -5.62 7.48
N LYS A 10 12.69 -5.68 8.25
CA LYS A 10 14.11 -5.78 7.82
C LYS A 10 14.42 -5.22 6.42
N GLN A 11 14.47 -6.08 5.39
CA GLN A 11 14.88 -5.75 4.02
C GLN A 11 13.80 -4.99 3.22
N TYR A 12 12.55 -5.01 3.68
CA TYR A 12 11.38 -4.42 3.02
C TYR A 12 10.99 -3.04 3.57
N LYS A 13 11.82 -2.45 4.45
CA LYS A 13 11.56 -1.11 5.03
C LYS A 13 11.42 -0.03 3.95
N THR A 14 12.19 -0.14 2.87
CA THR A 14 12.13 0.80 1.75
C THR A 14 10.77 0.72 1.05
N ALA A 15 10.31 -0.48 0.69
CA ALA A 15 8.99 -0.68 0.10
C ALA A 15 7.85 -0.25 1.05
N ALA A 16 7.96 -0.55 2.35
CA ALA A 16 6.96 -0.17 3.35
C ALA A 16 6.82 1.35 3.54
N ILE A 17 7.91 2.11 3.34
CA ILE A 17 7.89 3.59 3.39
C ILE A 17 7.44 4.19 2.05
N LEU A 18 7.84 3.58 0.92
CA LEU A 18 7.43 4.07 -0.40
C LEU A 18 5.92 3.92 -0.63
N THR A 19 5.29 2.85 -0.13
CA THR A 19 3.83 2.64 -0.25
C THR A 19 3.00 3.84 0.21
N PRO A 20 3.08 4.31 1.48
CA PRO A 20 2.30 5.45 1.93
C PRO A 20 2.67 6.76 1.23
N VAL A 21 3.91 6.91 0.73
CA VAL A 21 4.30 8.08 -0.08
C VAL A 21 3.58 8.08 -1.42
N PHE A 22 3.52 6.94 -2.11
CA PHE A 22 2.79 6.81 -3.37
C PHE A 22 1.28 6.95 -3.16
N THR A 23 0.70 6.32 -2.14
CA THR A 23 -0.73 6.47 -1.82
C THR A 23 -1.07 7.91 -1.46
N SER A 24 -0.22 8.62 -0.72
CA SER A 24 -0.45 10.04 -0.41
C SER A 24 -0.42 10.90 -1.68
N SER A 25 0.50 10.60 -2.60
CA SER A 25 0.62 11.32 -3.87
C SER A 25 -0.59 11.07 -4.78
N GLU A 26 -1.11 9.84 -4.80
CA GLU A 26 -2.35 9.47 -5.48
C GLU A 26 -3.54 10.25 -4.92
N VAL A 27 -3.73 10.23 -3.59
CA VAL A 27 -4.84 10.94 -2.95
C VAL A 27 -4.78 12.45 -3.21
N VAL A 28 -3.58 13.06 -3.21
CA VAL A 28 -3.43 14.48 -3.57
C VAL A 28 -3.91 14.74 -5.00
N MET A 29 -3.61 13.86 -5.96
CA MET A 29 -4.12 13.99 -7.32
C MET A 29 -5.63 13.85 -7.40
N GLU A 30 -6.23 12.88 -6.69
CA GLU A 30 -7.69 12.72 -6.63
C GLU A 30 -8.39 13.95 -6.07
N VAL A 31 -7.82 14.59 -5.05
CA VAL A 31 -8.37 15.83 -4.47
C VAL A 31 -8.21 17.03 -5.41
N LEU A 32 -7.18 17.05 -6.26
CA LEU A 32 -6.97 18.12 -7.25
C LEU A 32 -7.92 18.01 -8.45
N ILE A 33 -8.45 16.82 -8.78
CA ILE A 33 -9.39 16.65 -9.91
C ILE A 33 -10.66 17.52 -9.74
N PRO A 34 -11.37 17.50 -8.58
CA PRO A 34 -12.49 18.41 -8.30
C PRO A 34 -12.11 19.89 -8.40
N TYR A 35 -10.90 20.26 -7.98
CA TYR A 35 -10.42 21.63 -8.08
C TYR A 35 -10.26 22.07 -9.54
N VAL A 36 -9.68 21.22 -10.39
CA VAL A 36 -9.58 21.48 -11.84
C VAL A 36 -10.96 21.47 -12.50
N THR A 37 -11.88 20.64 -12.01
CA THR A 37 -13.28 20.62 -12.47
C THR A 37 -13.97 21.96 -12.19
N ALA A 38 -13.79 22.55 -11.01
CA ALA A 38 -14.32 23.88 -10.68
C ALA A 38 -13.73 24.96 -11.61
N LEU A 39 -12.42 24.93 -11.84
CA LEU A 39 -11.76 25.84 -12.79
C LEU A 39 -12.27 25.67 -14.23
N LEU A 40 -12.58 24.44 -14.65
CA LEU A 40 -13.18 24.17 -15.96
C LEU A 40 -14.56 24.81 -16.07
N ILE A 41 -15.38 24.70 -15.03
CA ILE A 41 -16.72 25.31 -15.01
C ILE A 41 -16.60 26.84 -15.06
N ASP A 42 -15.77 27.44 -14.21
CA ASP A 42 -15.66 28.90 -14.10
C ASP A 42 -14.97 29.54 -15.32
N LYS A 43 -13.84 28.99 -15.77
CA LYS A 43 -12.99 29.59 -16.82
C LYS A 43 -13.23 29.01 -18.21
N GLY A 44 -13.94 27.89 -18.31
CA GLY A 44 -14.31 27.28 -19.58
C GLY A 44 -15.78 27.53 -19.90
N ILE A 45 -16.67 26.91 -19.13
CA ILE A 45 -18.11 26.90 -19.42
C ILE A 45 -18.73 28.29 -19.21
N ASN A 46 -18.52 28.90 -18.03
CA ASN A 46 -19.13 30.19 -17.69
C ASN A 46 -18.53 31.36 -18.49
N ALA A 47 -17.27 31.25 -18.89
CA ALA A 47 -16.61 32.20 -19.80
C ALA A 47 -17.00 32.02 -21.28
N GLY A 48 -17.69 30.93 -21.66
CA GLY A 48 -18.07 30.63 -23.04
C GLY A 48 -16.91 30.24 -23.97
N VAL A 49 -15.71 29.99 -23.43
CA VAL A 49 -14.51 29.67 -24.21
C VAL A 49 -14.33 28.16 -24.28
N ILE A 50 -14.85 27.54 -25.35
CA ILE A 50 -14.77 26.09 -25.60
C ILE A 50 -13.32 25.56 -25.62
N GLN A 51 -12.36 26.38 -26.07
CA GLN A 51 -10.94 26.02 -26.09
C GLN A 51 -10.40 25.70 -24.68
N ASN A 52 -10.83 26.43 -23.66
CA ASN A 52 -10.43 26.17 -22.27
C ASN A 52 -11.03 24.87 -21.75
N VAL A 53 -12.25 24.51 -22.17
CA VAL A 53 -12.89 23.26 -21.80
C VAL A 53 -12.09 22.05 -22.29
N TYR A 54 -11.64 22.07 -23.56
CA TYR A 54 -10.79 21.00 -24.10
C TYR A 54 -9.43 20.93 -23.40
N LEU A 55 -8.84 22.08 -23.07
CA LEU A 55 -7.54 22.15 -22.40
C LEU A 55 -7.62 21.57 -20.97
N TYR A 56 -8.58 22.04 -20.17
CA TYR A 56 -8.78 21.54 -18.79
C TYR A 56 -9.27 20.09 -18.77
N GLY A 57 -10.12 19.69 -19.72
CA GLY A 57 -10.53 18.28 -19.89
C GLY A 57 -9.34 17.36 -20.19
N GLY A 58 -8.43 17.78 -21.08
CA GLY A 58 -7.20 17.04 -21.37
C GLY A 58 -6.27 16.95 -20.16
N ILE A 59 -6.12 18.03 -19.39
CA ILE A 59 -5.34 18.04 -18.14
C ILE A 59 -5.94 17.06 -17.12
N MET A 60 -7.26 17.06 -16.94
CA MET A 60 -7.93 16.11 -16.04
C MET A 60 -7.72 14.66 -16.46
N LEU A 61 -7.78 14.37 -17.76
CA LEU A 61 -7.51 13.02 -18.27
C LEU A 61 -6.07 12.59 -17.97
N GLY A 62 -5.10 13.48 -18.17
CA GLY A 62 -3.69 13.24 -17.83
C GLY A 62 -3.49 13.00 -16.32
N MET A 63 -4.14 13.80 -15.48
CA MET A 63 -4.11 13.63 -14.03
C MET A 63 -4.73 12.31 -13.58
N ALA A 64 -5.85 11.90 -14.18
CA ALA A 64 -6.48 10.62 -13.90
C ALA A 64 -5.56 9.44 -14.28
N CYS A 65 -4.91 9.50 -15.45
CA CYS A 65 -3.92 8.50 -15.84
C CYS A 65 -2.73 8.44 -14.88
N LEU A 66 -2.21 9.58 -14.42
CA LEU A 66 -1.12 9.63 -13.45
C LEU A 66 -1.54 9.09 -12.09
N SER A 67 -2.75 9.44 -11.61
CA SER A 67 -3.33 8.91 -10.37
C SER A 67 -3.41 7.39 -10.42
N LEU A 68 -3.91 6.84 -11.53
CA LEU A 68 -3.99 5.39 -11.74
C LEU A 68 -2.61 4.72 -11.70
N LEU A 69 -1.60 5.32 -12.33
CA LEU A 69 -0.23 4.81 -12.29
C LEU A 69 0.33 4.80 -10.87
N PHE A 70 0.11 5.88 -10.11
CA PHE A 70 0.53 5.94 -8.71
C PHE A 70 -0.21 4.91 -7.83
N GLY A 71 -1.50 4.68 -8.06
CA GLY A 71 -2.27 3.63 -7.38
C GLY A 71 -1.77 2.22 -7.67
N ILE A 72 -1.43 1.92 -8.92
CA ILE A 72 -0.84 0.63 -9.30
C ILE A 72 0.53 0.43 -8.63
N LEU A 73 1.38 1.46 -8.64
CA LEU A 73 2.68 1.42 -7.97
C LEU A 73 2.53 1.24 -6.46
N ALA A 74 1.63 2.01 -5.82
CA ALA A 74 1.33 1.88 -4.41
C ALA A 74 0.85 0.46 -4.06
N GLY A 75 -0.07 -0.10 -4.85
CA GLY A 75 -0.55 -1.46 -4.70
C GLY A 75 0.57 -2.50 -4.84
N HIS A 76 1.44 -2.35 -5.83
CA HIS A 76 2.58 -3.24 -6.04
C HIS A 76 3.58 -3.20 -4.88
N TYR A 77 4.00 -2.00 -4.45
CA TYR A 77 4.91 -1.85 -3.30
C TYR A 77 4.28 -2.31 -1.99
N SER A 78 2.96 -2.13 -1.81
CA SER A 78 2.21 -2.64 -0.66
C SER A 78 2.23 -4.16 -0.61
N ALA A 79 1.90 -4.83 -1.73
CA ALA A 79 1.91 -6.28 -1.83
C ALA A 79 3.32 -6.86 -1.63
N TYR A 80 4.34 -6.21 -2.20
CA TYR A 80 5.73 -6.61 -2.04
C TYR A 80 6.21 -6.49 -0.59
N ALA A 81 5.89 -5.38 0.08
CA ALA A 81 6.23 -5.16 1.49
C ALA A 81 5.51 -6.15 2.42
N SER A 82 4.22 -6.39 2.19
CA SER A 82 3.41 -7.30 2.99
C SER A 82 3.88 -8.77 2.86
N THR A 83 4.11 -9.22 1.62
CA THR A 83 4.58 -10.60 1.36
C THR A 83 5.98 -10.82 1.92
N GLY A 84 6.87 -9.84 1.75
CA GLY A 84 8.22 -9.88 2.31
C GLY A 84 8.24 -9.91 3.83
N PHE A 85 7.37 -9.14 4.48
CA PHE A 85 7.18 -9.17 5.92
C PHE A 85 6.66 -10.53 6.41
N ALA A 86 5.63 -11.09 5.75
CA ALA A 86 5.07 -12.38 6.10
C ALA A 86 6.11 -13.52 5.99
N SER A 87 6.94 -13.49 4.96
CA SER A 87 8.04 -14.45 4.77
C SER A 87 9.04 -14.42 5.94
N ASN A 88 9.54 -13.22 6.28
CA ASN A 88 10.49 -13.05 7.38
C ASN A 88 9.89 -13.45 8.74
N LEU A 89 8.61 -13.15 8.95
CA LEU A 89 7.89 -13.49 10.16
C LEU A 89 7.75 -15.01 10.31
N ARG A 90 7.33 -15.72 9.26
CA ARG A 90 7.22 -17.18 9.25
C ARG A 90 8.57 -17.85 9.50
N ASP A 91 9.64 -17.36 8.89
CA ASP A 91 11.00 -17.86 9.14
C ASP A 91 11.46 -17.67 10.59
N ALA A 92 11.15 -16.51 11.19
CA ALA A 92 11.46 -16.23 12.59
C ALA A 92 10.66 -17.13 13.54
N MET A 93 9.36 -17.33 13.26
CA MET A 93 8.50 -18.25 14.02
C MET A 93 9.02 -19.68 13.91
N TYR A 94 9.35 -20.16 12.72
CA TYR A 94 9.88 -21.50 12.50
C TYR A 94 11.22 -21.74 13.23
N ARG A 95 12.13 -20.75 13.25
CA ARG A 95 13.37 -20.82 14.05
C ARG A 95 13.11 -20.92 15.56
N ASN A 96 12.08 -20.22 16.06
CA ASN A 96 11.71 -20.29 17.47
C ASN A 96 11.08 -21.62 17.85
N ILE A 97 10.19 -22.15 16.99
CA ILE A 97 9.54 -23.46 17.22
C ILE A 97 10.60 -24.58 17.30
N LYS A 98 11.65 -24.53 16.47
CA LYS A 98 12.77 -25.48 16.54
C LYS A 98 13.57 -25.44 17.85
N ARG A 99 13.43 -24.39 18.67
CA ARG A 99 14.10 -24.25 19.97
C ARG A 99 13.21 -24.63 21.16
N PHE A 100 11.96 -25.00 20.92
CA PHE A 100 11.05 -25.40 22.00
C PHE A 100 11.45 -26.76 22.57
N ALA A 101 11.37 -26.88 23.89
CA ALA A 101 11.50 -28.18 24.55
C ALA A 101 10.27 -29.04 24.21
N PHE A 102 10.41 -30.37 24.25
CA PHE A 102 9.30 -31.29 23.96
C PHE A 102 8.05 -31.00 24.82
N SER A 103 8.23 -30.53 26.06
CA SER A 103 7.13 -30.11 26.95
C SER A 103 6.33 -28.90 26.46
N ASP A 104 6.94 -28.00 25.69
CA ASP A 104 6.27 -26.81 25.15
C ASP A 104 5.49 -27.13 23.88
N ILE A 105 5.96 -28.11 23.09
CA ILE A 105 5.26 -28.59 21.88
C ILE A 105 3.94 -29.29 22.26
N ASP A 106 3.95 -30.09 23.34
CA ASP A 106 2.72 -30.72 23.87
C ASP A 106 1.72 -29.70 24.40
N LYS A 107 2.19 -28.56 24.92
CA LYS A 107 1.32 -27.51 25.48
C LYS A 107 0.61 -26.68 24.40
N PHE A 108 1.26 -26.46 23.26
CA PHE A 108 0.68 -25.69 22.15
C PHE A 108 -0.01 -26.55 21.09
N SER A 109 0.20 -27.87 21.11
CA SER A 109 -0.23 -28.86 20.11
C SER A 109 0.28 -28.53 18.70
N THR A 110 0.83 -29.52 18.02
CA THR A 110 1.39 -29.37 16.66
C THR A 110 0.38 -28.78 15.67
N SER A 111 -0.91 -29.12 15.81
CA SER A 111 -2.00 -28.59 14.97
C SER A 111 -2.28 -27.11 15.23
N GLY A 112 -2.24 -26.64 16.48
CA GLY A 112 -2.41 -25.23 16.83
C GLY A 112 -1.26 -24.34 16.33
N LEU A 113 -0.04 -24.88 16.35
CA LEU A 113 1.15 -24.21 15.82
C LEU A 113 1.12 -24.04 14.30
N VAL A 114 0.59 -25.02 13.56
CA VAL A 114 0.45 -24.93 12.10
C VAL A 114 -0.55 -23.84 11.72
N THR A 115 -1.73 -23.80 12.35
CA THR A 115 -2.75 -22.78 12.06
C THR A 115 -2.24 -21.36 12.34
N ARG A 116 -1.48 -21.15 13.42
CA ARG A 116 -0.86 -19.84 13.73
C ARG A 116 0.27 -19.43 12.79
N MET A 117 0.85 -20.36 12.01
CA MET A 117 1.87 -20.00 11.01
C MET A 117 1.27 -19.71 9.63
N THR A 118 0.08 -20.24 9.35
CA THR A 118 -0.56 -20.12 8.04
C THR A 118 -1.66 -19.08 8.01
N THR A 119 -2.48 -19.00 9.07
CA THR A 119 -3.70 -18.17 9.13
C THR A 119 -3.51 -16.83 9.84
N ASP A 120 -2.71 -16.78 10.91
CA ASP A 120 -2.30 -15.53 11.55
C ASP A 120 -1.23 -14.80 10.72
#